data_AF-A0A961I4H4-F1
#
_entry.id   AF-A0A961I4H4-F1
#
_cell.length_a   1.000
_cell.length_b   1.000
_cell.length_c   1.000
_cell.angle_alpha   90.00
_cell.angle_beta   90.00
_cell.angle_gamma   90.00
#
_symmetry.space_group_name_H-M   'P 1'
#
loop_
_entity.id
_entity.type
_entity.pdbx_description
1 polymer ?
#
loop_
_entity_poly.entity_id
_entity_poly.type
_entity_poly.pdbx_seq_one_letter_code
_entity_poly.pdbx_strand_id
1 'polypeptide(L)' 'MLKTDTILVLARSRQGEADGIARVLAESGESFEVRVHGIFASRNRSSLIIEPAAKVRLVYYERDKISSAKEGQ' A
#
# COMPACT_ATOMS: atom_id res chain seq x y z
N MET A 1 -3.68 -13.45 3.31
CA MET A 1 -5.14 -13.40 3.61
C MET A 1 -5.72 -12.07 3.10
N LEU A 2 -6.98 -12.03 2.65
CA LEU A 2 -7.64 -10.76 2.27
C LEU A 2 -8.07 -10.01 3.54
N LYS A 3 -7.62 -8.77 3.69
CA LYS A 3 -7.93 -7.89 4.83
C LYS A 3 -8.62 -6.62 4.34
N THR A 4 -9.37 -5.99 5.24
CA THR A 4 -9.97 -4.67 5.02
C THR A 4 -9.62 -3.78 6.18
N ASP A 5 -9.14 -2.58 5.90
CA ASP A 5 -8.78 -1.60 6.92
C ASP A 5 -9.06 -0.17 6.45
N THR A 6 -9.20 0.76 7.37
CA THR A 6 -9.24 2.20 7.08
C THR A 6 -7.85 2.76 7.31
N ILE A 7 -7.30 3.42 6.29
CA ILE A 7 -5.91 3.90 6.33
C ILE A 7 -5.83 5.39 5.98
N LEU A 8 -4.76 6.02 6.47
CA LEU A 8 -4.29 7.33 6.02
C LEU A 8 -3.02 7.13 5.18
N VAL A 9 -2.99 7.67 3.97
CA VAL A 9 -1.79 7.67 3.13
C VAL A 9 -0.82 8.72 3.64
N LEU A 10 0.39 8.30 3.98
CA LEU A 10 1.45 9.18 4.48
C LEU A 10 2.34 9.68 3.35
N ALA A 11 2.72 8.78 2.45
CA ALA A 11 3.60 9.05 1.33
C ALA A 11 3.30 8.09 0.18
N ARG A 12 3.73 8.46 -1.02
CA ARG A 12 3.67 7.59 -2.20
C ARG A 12 4.96 7.64 -3.00
N SER A 13 5.22 6.55 -3.70
CA SER A 13 6.23 6.47 -4.74
C SER A 13 5.68 5.71 -5.95
N ARG A 14 6.28 5.96 -7.11
CA ARG A 14 6.02 5.17 -8.32
C ARG A 14 6.92 3.94 -8.33
N GLN A 15 6.37 2.82 -8.77
CA GLN A 15 7.12 1.62 -9.07
C GLN A 15 6.91 1.26 -10.53
N GLY A 16 7.91 1.58 -11.37
CA GLY A 16 7.76 1.48 -12.82
C GLY A 16 6.72 2.47 -13.37
N GLU A 17 6.17 2.16 -14.54
CA GLU A 17 5.23 3.06 -15.22
C GLU A 17 3.79 2.94 -14.73
N ALA A 18 3.37 1.75 -14.30
CA ALA A 18 1.97 1.45 -14.04
C ALA A 18 1.60 1.39 -12.54
N ASP A 19 2.54 1.01 -11.67
CA ASP A 19 2.27 0.67 -10.28
C ASP A 19 2.69 1.80 -9.31
N GLY A 20 2.03 1.85 -8.15
CA GLY A 20 2.37 2.75 -7.06
C GLY A 20 2.60 1.99 -5.76
N ILE A 21 3.48 2.52 -4.91
CA ILE A 21 3.63 2.09 -3.53
C ILE A 21 3.17 3.24 -2.64
N ALA A 22 2.24 2.95 -1.74
CA ALA A 22 1.78 3.89 -0.73
C ALA A 22 2.24 3.44 0.65
N ARG A 23 2.90 4.33 1.40
CA ARG A 23 3.11 4.13 2.83
C ARG A 23 1.87 4.61 3.55
N VAL A 24 1.28 3.75 4.36
CA VAL A 24 -0.01 4.00 5.00
C VAL A 24 0.06 3.80 6.50
N LEU A 25 -0.82 4.47 7.23
CA LEU A 25 -1.07 4.31 8.66
C LEU A 25 -2.49 3.81 8.85
N ALA A 26 -2.66 2.63 9.44
CA ALA A 26 -3.95 2.09 9.81
C ALA A 26 -4.51 2.75 11.07
N GLU A 27 -5.82 2.63 11.29
CA GLU A 27 -6.46 3.10 12.53
C GLU A 27 -5.97 2.37 13.77
N SER A 28 -5.40 1.16 13.62
CA SER A 28 -4.70 0.45 14.69
C SER A 28 -3.40 1.13 15.15
N GLY A 29 -2.91 2.12 14.40
CA GLY A 29 -1.60 2.74 14.59
C GLY A 29 -0.45 2.02 13.90
N GLU A 30 -0.71 0.87 13.25
CA GLU A 30 0.32 0.16 12.48
C GLU A 30 0.58 0.88 11.15
N SER A 31 1.87 1.06 10.80
CA SER A 31 2.26 1.58 9.50
C SER A 31 2.84 0.48 8.62
N PHE A 32 2.40 0.42 7.37
CA PHE A 32 2.88 -0.55 6.38
C PHE A 32 2.88 0.03 4.97
N GLU A 33 3.47 -0.72 4.03
CA GLU A 33 3.46 -0.36 2.62
C GLU A 33 2.45 -1.19 1.85
N VAL A 34 1.75 -0.53 0.93
CA VAL A 34 0.78 -1.17 0.05
C VAL A 34 1.19 -0.92 -1.38
N ARG A 35 1.30 -2.00 -2.15
CA ARG A 35 1.45 -1.91 -3.60
C ARG A 35 0.08 -1.84 -4.26
N VAL A 36 -0.12 -0.82 -5.08
CA VAL A 36 -1.35 -0.61 -5.86
C VAL A 36 -1.03 -0.80 -7.33
N HIS A 37 -1.41 -1.97 -7.85
CA HIS A 37 -1.15 -2.37 -9.22
C HIS A 37 -1.97 -1.56 -10.23
N GLY A 38 -1.31 -1.10 -11.29
CA GLY A 38 -1.91 -0.40 -12.43
C GLY A 38 -2.54 0.95 -12.09
N ILE A 39 -2.23 1.55 -10.93
CA ILE A 39 -2.88 2.78 -10.48
C ILE A 39 -2.59 3.98 -11.39
N PHE A 40 -1.43 4.01 -12.05
CA PHE A 40 -1.06 5.09 -12.97
C PHE A 40 -1.39 4.80 -14.43
N ALA A 41 -1.56 3.52 -14.79
CA ALA A 41 -1.95 3.11 -16.14
C ALA A 41 -3.46 2.99 -16.34
N SER A 42 -4.24 2.95 -15.25
CA SER A 42 -5.68 2.77 -15.32
C SER A 42 -6.41 4.05 -15.73
N ARG A 43 -7.33 3.94 -16.69
CA ARG A 43 -8.27 5.03 -17.04
C ARG A 43 -9.45 5.15 -16.08
N ASN A 44 -9.71 4.11 -15.28
CA ASN A 44 -10.90 4.00 -14.43
C ASN A 44 -10.59 4.15 -12.93
N ARG A 45 -9.32 4.05 -12.53
CA ARG A 45 -8.89 4.26 -11.13
C ARG A 45 -8.31 5.65 -10.99
N SER A 46 -8.76 6.37 -9.98
CA SER A 46 -8.17 7.67 -9.64
C SER A 46 -6.88 7.46 -8.84
N SER A 47 -5.76 8.03 -9.29
CA SER A 47 -4.52 8.04 -8.51
C SER A 47 -4.65 8.84 -7.21
N LEU A 48 -5.73 9.61 -7.04
CA LEU A 48 -6.03 10.35 -5.81
C LEU A 48 -6.13 9.45 -4.58
N ILE A 49 -6.47 8.16 -4.75
CA ILE A 49 -6.60 7.21 -3.63
C ILE A 49 -5.28 6.85 -2.95
N ILE A 50 -4.14 7.16 -3.59
CA ILE A 50 -2.80 6.97 -3.03
C ILE A 50 -2.06 8.30 -2.81
N GLU A 51 -2.75 9.44 -2.83
CA GLU A 51 -2.12 10.72 -2.52
C GLU A 51 -1.90 10.86 -1.01
N PRO A 52 -0.81 11.52 -0.57
CA PRO A 52 -0.63 11.86 0.83
C PRO A 52 -1.86 12.58 1.41
N ALA A 53 -2.16 12.30 2.67
CA ALA A 53 -3.34 12.76 3.41
C ALA A 53 -4.69 12.18 2.95
N ALA A 54 -4.74 11.33 1.91
CA ALA A 54 -5.96 10.61 1.58
C ALA A 54 -6.31 9.61 2.70
N LYS A 55 -7.53 9.71 3.24
CA LYS A 55 -8.11 8.69 4.13
C LYS A 55 -9.03 7.79 3.31
N VAL A 56 -8.69 6.51 3.20
CA VAL A 56 -9.42 5.56 2.35
C VAL A 56 -9.65 4.23 3.06
N ARG A 57 -10.74 3.55 2.71
CA ARG A 57 -10.96 2.16 3.09
C ARG A 57 -10.29 1.26 2.06
N LEU A 58 -9.31 0.49 2.50
CA LEU A 58 -8.48 -0.36 1.67
C LEU A 58 -8.86 -1.82 1.87
N VAL A 59 -9.01 -2.55 0.75
CA VAL A 59 -9.10 -4.02 0.75
C VAL A 59 -7.81 -4.54 0.12
N TYR A 60 -7.01 -5.32 0.85
CA TYR A 60 -5.67 -5.72 0.43
C TYR A 60 -5.33 -7.15 0.81
N TYR A 61 -4.46 -7.77 0.01
CA TYR A 61 -3.86 -9.06 0.36
C TYR A 61 -2.60 -8.81 1.18
N GLU A 62 -2.63 -9.23 2.44
CA GLU A 62 -1.41 -9.31 3.23
C GLU A 62 -0.60 -10.49 2.71
N ARG A 63 0.63 -10.20 2.26
CA ARG A 63 1.64 -11.23 2.06
C ARG A 63 2.16 -11.62 3.44
N ASP A 64 2.20 -12.92 3.72
CA ASP A 64 2.95 -13.41 4.86
C ASP A 64 4.35 -12.81 4.81
N LYS A 65 4.74 -12.14 5.91
CA LYS A 65 6.14 -11.77 6.12
C LYS A 65 6.90 -13.09 6.13
N ILE A 66 7.46 -13.47 4.98
CA ILE A 66 8.53 -14.46 4.96
C ILE A 66 9.63 -13.79 5.78
N SER A 67 9.73 -14.19 7.03
CA SER A 67 10.85 -13.90 7.90
C SER A 67 12.07 -14.52 7.23
N SER A 68 12.67 -13.82 6.28
CA SER A 68 14.09 -13.99 6.00
C SER A 68 14.83 -13.43 7.21
N ALA A 69 14.77 -14.17 8.31
CA ALA A 69 15.90 -14.26 9.21
C ALA A 69 17.04 -14.80 8.33
N LYS A 70 17.83 -13.88 7.77
CA LYS A 70 19.19 -14.25 7.44
C LYS A 70 19.85 -14.55 8.79
N GLU A 71 19.87 -15.83 9.13
CA GLU A 71 21.07 -16.44 9.70
C GLU A 71 22.29 -16.00 8.89
N GLY A 72 23.38 -15.72 9.61
CA GLY A 72 24.71 -15.46 9.07
C GLY A 72 25.10 -13.99 9.23
N GLN A 73 26.20 -13.64 9.89
CA GLN A 73 27.30 -14.42 10.45
C GLN A 73 28.14 -13.44 11.26
#